data_AF-A0A084H236-F1
#
_entry.id   AF-A0A084H236-F1
#
_cell.length_a   1.000
_cell.length_b   1.000
_cell.length_c   1.000
_cell.angle_alpha   90.00
_cell.angle_beta   90.00
_cell.angle_gamma   90.00
#
_symmetry.space_group_name_H-M   'P 1'
#
loop_
_entity.id
_entity.type
_entity.pdbx_description
1 polymer ?
#
loop_
_entity_poly.entity_id
_entity_poly.type
_entity_poly.pdbx_seq_one_letter_code
_entity_poly.pdbx_strand_id
1 'polypeptide(L)' 'MKRNPYIPLIAGLSLIFFVYVIVTTIKHVKVYLVYSSGLGPFILGGLILAVILVLIVKGSGYR' A
#
# COMPACT_ATOMS: atom_id res chain seq x y z
N MET A 1 13.54 -20.20 -13.59
CA MET A 1 13.22 -18.84 -13.11
C MET A 1 13.41 -18.81 -11.60
N LYS A 2 14.46 -18.14 -11.10
CA LYS A 2 14.67 -17.96 -9.65
C LYS A 2 13.48 -17.18 -9.11
N ARG A 3 12.72 -17.76 -8.18
CA ARG A 3 11.59 -17.06 -7.54
C ARG A 3 12.17 -16.01 -6.60
N ASN A 4 11.71 -14.78 -6.74
CA ASN A 4 12.04 -13.69 -5.83
C ASN A 4 11.60 -14.08 -4.40
N PRO A 5 12.53 -14.17 -3.42
CA PRO A 5 12.20 -14.64 -2.07
C PRO A 5 11.26 -13.69 -1.32
N TYR A 6 11.11 -12.45 -1.79
CA TYR A 6 10.25 -11.44 -1.17
C TYR A 6 8.79 -11.50 -1.64
N ILE A 7 8.43 -12.41 -2.56
CA ILE A 7 7.06 -12.58 -3.08
C ILE A 7 6.00 -12.72 -1.96
N PRO A 8 6.19 -13.55 -0.92
CA PRO A 8 5.20 -13.67 0.16
C PRO A 8 5.02 -12.38 0.94
N LEU A 9 6.11 -11.63 1.15
CA LEU A 9 6.12 -10.34 1.84
C LEU A 9 5.40 -9.26 1.03
N ILE A 10 5.66 -9.20 -0.29
CA ILE A 10 4.99 -8.30 -1.23
C ILE A 10 3.49 -8.59 -1.26
N ALA A 11 3.09 -9.87 -1.33
CA ALA A 11 1.69 -10.28 -1.33
C ALA A 11 0.98 -9.88 -0.01
N GLY A 12 1.61 -10.13 1.14
CA GLY A 12 1.07 -9.74 2.44
C GLY A 12 0.92 -8.22 2.59
N LEU A 13 1.94 -7.45 2.21
CA LEU A 13 1.89 -5.98 2.26
C LEU A 13 0.84 -5.41 1.30
N SER A 14 0.68 -6.00 0.11
CA SER A 14 -0.34 -5.60 -0.85
C SER A 14 -1.75 -5.85 -0.33
N LEU A 15 -1.98 -6.97 0.38
CA LEU A 15 -3.25 -7.26 1.02
C LEU A 15 -3.58 -6.25 2.13
N ILE A 16 -2.61 -5.95 3.00
CA ILE A 16 -2.77 -4.96 4.08
C ILE A 16 -3.06 -3.58 3.49
N PHE A 17 -2.33 -3.20 2.44
CA PHE A 17 -2.56 -1.95 1.73
C PHE A 17 -3.98 -1.86 1.15
N PHE A 18 -4.45 -2.94 0.53
CA PHE A 18 -5.80 -3.00 -0.03
C PHE A 18 -6.88 -2.84 1.05
N VAL A 19 -6.75 -3.53 2.18
CA VAL A 19 -7.66 -3.37 3.33
C VAL A 19 -7.60 -1.94 3.88
N TYR A 20 -6.40 -1.36 4.01
CA TYR A 20 -6.23 0.02 4.45
C TYR A 20 -6.95 1.00 3.53
N VAL A 21 -6.82 0.85 2.21
CA VAL A 21 -7.51 1.68 1.22
C VAL A 21 -9.02 1.51 1.35
N ILE A 22 -9.55 0.30 1.47
CA ILE A 22 -11.00 0.07 1.63
C ILE A 22 -11.52 0.74 2.90
N VAL A 23 -10.88 0.49 4.05
CA VAL A 23 -11.30 1.06 5.33
C VAL A 23 -11.21 2.58 5.31
N THR A 24 -10.13 3.12 4.75
CA THR A 24 -9.92 4.56 4.61
C THR A 24 -10.95 5.17 3.67
N THR A 25 -11.23 4.56 2.52
CA THR A 25 -12.28 4.99 1.59
C THR A 25 -13.66 4.90 2.23
N ILE A 26 -14.04 3.83 2.95
CA ILE A 26 -15.35 3.76 3.61
C ILE A 26 -15.49 4.84 4.70
N LYS A 27 -14.44 5.01 5.52
CA LYS A 27 -14.44 6.02 6.60
C LYS A 27 -14.38 7.44 6.05
N HIS A 28 -13.58 7.68 5.00
CA HIS A 28 -13.38 9.02 4.46
C HIS A 28 -14.45 9.37 3.41
N VAL A 29 -14.89 8.48 2.54
CA VAL A 29 -15.98 8.81 1.59
C VAL A 29 -17.29 9.13 2.31
N LYS A 30 -17.59 8.49 3.45
CA LYS A 30 -18.76 8.87 4.27
C LYS A 30 -18.58 10.17 5.06
N VAL A 31 -17.37 10.49 5.52
CA VAL A 31 -17.12 11.65 6.39
C VAL A 31 -16.78 12.92 5.58
N TYR A 32 -16.30 12.77 4.34
CA TYR A 32 -15.72 13.86 3.55
C TYR A 32 -16.59 14.43 2.44
N LEU A 33 -17.85 13.97 2.32
CA LEU A 33 -18.86 14.81 1.68
C LEU A 33 -19.12 16.08 2.52
N VAL A 34 -18.61 16.16 3.76
CA VAL A 34 -18.80 17.30 4.66
C VAL A 34 -17.49 17.98 5.13
N TYR A 35 -16.30 17.34 5.12
CA TYR A 35 -15.11 17.97 5.74
C TYR A 35 -13.71 17.60 5.18
N SER A 36 -13.30 18.12 4.01
CA SER A 36 -11.88 18.27 3.55
C SER A 36 -10.83 17.19 3.97
N SER A 37 -10.63 16.17 3.11
CA SER A 37 -9.74 15.01 3.30
C SER A 37 -8.30 15.43 3.51
N GLY A 38 -7.92 15.63 4.78
CA GLY A 38 -6.56 16.01 5.16
C GLY A 38 -5.50 15.09 4.56
N LEU A 39 -4.23 15.53 4.54
CA LEU A 39 -3.12 14.84 3.87
C LEU A 39 -2.76 13.45 4.45
N GLY A 40 -3.28 13.09 5.62
CA GLY A 40 -2.94 11.85 6.35
C GLY A 40 -3.12 10.54 5.55
N PRO A 41 -4.28 10.27 4.95
CA PRO A 41 -4.51 9.12 4.07
C PRO A 41 -3.55 9.04 2.88
N PHE A 42 -3.21 10.19 2.29
CA PHE A 42 -2.29 10.26 1.17
C PHE A 42 -0.86 9.94 1.59
N ILE A 43 -0.41 10.47 2.73
CA ILE A 43 0.93 10.22 3.27
C ILE A 43 1.09 8.75 3.67
N LEU A 44 0.15 8.20 4.45
CA LEU A 44 0.18 6.79 4.87
C LEU A 44 0.05 5.83 3.68
N GLY A 45 -0.86 6.11 2.75
CA GLY A 45 -1.03 5.30 1.55
C GLY A 45 0.20 5.31 0.65
N GLY A 46 0.78 6.51 0.43
CA GLY A 46 2.01 6.67 -0.36
C GLY A 46 3.21 5.95 0.25
N LEU A 47 3.33 5.95 1.58
CA LEU A 47 4.44 5.30 2.28
C LEU A 47 4.38 3.78 2.16
N ILE A 48 3.19 3.17 2.25
CA ILE A 48 3.01 1.73 2.04
C ILE A 48 3.30 1.35 0.57
N LEU A 49 2.85 2.17 -0.39
CA LEU A 49 3.18 1.97 -1.81
C LEU A 49 4.69 2.04 -2.07
N ALA A 50 5.40 2.99 -1.46
CA ALA A 50 6.84 3.13 -1.59
C ALA A 50 7.58 1.87 -1.08
N VAL A 51 7.15 1.30 0.06
CA VAL A 51 7.73 0.07 0.61
C VAL A 51 7.52 -1.12 -0.35
N ILE A 52 6.32 -1.25 -0.93
CA ILE A 52 6.02 -2.30 -1.92
C ILE A 52 6.93 -2.17 -3.16
N LEU A 53 7.09 -0.95 -3.68
CA LEU A 53 7.96 -0.68 -4.83
C LEU A 53 9.42 -1.04 -4.55
N VAL A 54 9.95 -0.67 -3.37
CA VAL A 54 11.33 -1.01 -2.97
C VAL A 54 11.54 -2.52 -2.91
N LEU A 55 10.57 -3.27 -2.37
CA LEU A 55 10.65 -4.74 -2.30
C LEU A 55 10.59 -5.39 -3.68
N ILE A 56 9.79 -4.83 -4.61
CA ILE A 56 9.74 -5.29 -6.00
C ILE A 56 11.07 -5.04 -6.70
N VAL A 57 11.63 -3.83 -6.60
CA VAL A 57 12.92 -3.47 -7.24
C VAL A 57 14.06 -4.31 -6.66
N LYS A 58 14.15 -4.42 -5.34
CA LYS A 58 15.16 -5.23 -4.65
C LYS A 58 15.06 -6.71 -5.01
N GLY A 59 13.83 -7.22 -5.11
CA GLY A 59 13.58 -8.59 -5.52
C GLY A 59 13.82 -8.88 -7.00
N SER A 60 13.74 -7.86 -7.87
CA SER A 60 14.14 -7.96 -9.28
C SER A 60 15.67 -7.96 -9.47
N GLY A 61 16.41 -7.36 -8.53
CA GLY A 61 17.88 -7.43 -8.47
C GLY A 61 18.40 -8.79 -7.99
N TYR A 62 17.55 -9.60 -7.35
CA TYR A 62 17.81 -11.01 -7.04
C TYR A 62 17.64 -11.88 -8.31
N ARG A 63 18.55 -11.71 -9.28
CA ARG A 63 18.70 -12.61 -10.43
C ARG A 63 19.83 -13.61 -10.17
#